data_AF-A0A434WY85-F1
#
_entry.id   AF-A0A434WY85-F1
#
_cell.length_a   1.000
_cell.length_b   1.000
_cell.length_c   1.000
_cell.angle_alpha   90.00
_cell.angle_beta   90.00
_cell.angle_gamma   90.00
#
_symmetry.space_group_name_H-M   'P 1'
#
loop_
_entity.id
_entity.type
_entity.pdbx_description
1 polymer ?
#
loop_
_entity_poly.entity_id
_entity_poly.type
_entity_poly.pdbx_seq_one_letter_code
_entity_poly.pdbx_strand_id
1 'polypeptide(L)'
;MRIAICLALTAAVAGCATSPVDYEASLSQQDQKWASPACQQARRAASDYEAREKEHPGWGFGVLLGPYSMGLVAAIKEHEQKQRKLFAREVHLQCSSLPLPKELQGDLNPGVPPTKYP
;
A
#
# COMPACT_ATOMS: atom_id res chain seq x y z
N MET A 1 -7.44 21.29 38.66
CA MET A 1 -7.75 21.94 37.36
C MET A 1 -7.06 21.14 36.27
N ARG A 2 -7.81 20.67 35.28
CA ARG A 2 -7.42 19.68 34.28
C ARG A 2 -6.71 20.38 33.12
N ILE A 3 -5.45 20.05 32.86
CA ILE A 3 -4.74 20.50 31.65
C ILE A 3 -5.22 19.61 30.51
N ALA A 4 -6.16 20.12 29.73
CA ALA A 4 -6.62 19.51 28.50
C ALA A 4 -5.49 19.64 27.46
N ILE A 5 -4.67 18.59 27.35
CA ILE A 5 -3.74 18.44 26.24
C ILE A 5 -4.58 18.01 25.04
N CYS A 6 -4.95 18.99 24.21
CA CYS A 6 -5.53 18.76 22.91
C CYS A 6 -4.46 18.12 22.01
N LEU A 7 -4.43 16.78 21.95
CA LEU A 7 -3.78 16.08 20.85
C LEU A 7 -4.56 16.40 19.57
N ALA A 8 -4.08 17.39 18.84
CA ALA A 8 -4.49 17.64 17.47
C ALA A 8 -4.02 16.47 16.60
N LEU A 9 -4.91 15.48 16.42
CA LEU A 9 -4.77 14.46 15.40
C LEU A 9 -4.90 15.12 14.03
N THR A 10 -3.77 15.53 13.47
CA THR A 10 -3.65 15.85 12.06
C THR A 10 -3.79 14.56 11.25
N ALA A 11 -5.02 14.26 10.83
CA ALA A 11 -5.29 13.29 9.77
C ALA A 11 -4.76 13.87 8.44
N ALA A 12 -3.46 13.73 8.22
CA ALA A 12 -2.81 14.16 7.00
C ALA A 12 -2.97 13.07 5.92
N VAL A 13 -3.67 13.45 4.84
CA VAL A 13 -3.56 12.95 3.46
C VAL A 13 -3.71 11.44 3.18
N ALA A 14 -4.96 10.96 3.14
CA ALA A 14 -5.32 9.89 2.21
C ALA A 14 -5.41 10.48 0.80
N GLY A 15 -4.29 10.54 0.07
CA GLY A 15 -4.33 11.07 -1.30
C GLY A 15 -3.02 11.11 -2.09
N CYS A 16 -1.87 10.68 -1.54
CA CYS A 16 -0.61 10.64 -2.28
C CYS A 16 0.04 9.27 -2.11
N ALA A 17 -0.16 8.37 -3.08
CA ALA A 17 0.61 7.15 -3.31
C ALA A 17 1.31 6.55 -2.08
N THR A 18 0.55 6.22 -1.02
CA THR A 18 1.15 5.76 0.24
C THR A 18 1.79 4.40 0.02
N SER A 19 3.06 4.25 0.40
CA SER A 19 3.68 2.92 0.42
C SER A 19 2.96 2.07 1.48
N PRO A 20 2.95 0.74 1.36
CA PRO A 20 2.33 -0.10 2.37
C PRO A 20 2.96 0.10 3.77
N VAL A 21 4.25 0.49 3.84
CA VAL A 21 4.95 0.83 5.09
C VAL A 21 4.53 2.20 5.64
N ASP A 22 4.29 3.20 4.80
CA ASP A 22 3.74 4.49 5.25
C ASP A 22 2.32 4.33 5.78
N TYR A 23 1.53 3.44 5.16
CA TYR A 23 0.22 3.07 5.66
C TYR A 23 0.29 2.40 7.04
N GLU A 24 1.25 1.49 7.24
CA GLU A 24 1.51 0.91 8.57
C GLU A 24 1.80 1.95 9.64
N ALA A 25 2.60 2.96 9.31
CA ALA A 25 2.95 4.03 10.24
C ALA A 25 1.72 4.87 10.64
N SER A 26 0.68 4.89 9.81
CA SER A 26 -0.59 5.56 10.12
C SER A 26 -1.52 4.75 11.06
N LEU A 27 -1.23 3.47 11.28
CA LEU A 27 -2.04 2.61 12.14
C LEU A 27 -1.74 2.86 13.63
N SER A 28 -2.75 2.60 14.46
CA SER A 28 -2.61 2.74 15.91
C SER A 28 -1.73 1.63 16.50
N GLN A 29 -0.57 2.00 17.05
CA GLN A 29 0.30 1.08 17.79
C GLN A 29 -0.30 0.61 19.12
N GLN A 30 -1.38 1.27 19.58
CA GLN A 30 -2.10 0.93 20.80
C GLN A 30 -3.20 -0.13 20.58
N ASP A 31 -3.47 -0.52 19.32
CA ASP A 31 -4.43 -1.57 19.03
C ASP A 31 -3.91 -2.92 19.56
N GLN A 32 -4.78 -3.71 20.19
CA GLN A 32 -4.42 -5.03 20.72
C GLN A 32 -3.86 -5.96 19.62
N LYS A 33 -4.33 -5.78 18.38
CA LYS A 33 -3.87 -6.58 17.23
C LYS A 33 -2.48 -6.18 16.74
N TRP A 34 -1.98 -5.00 17.10
CA TRP A 34 -0.65 -4.52 16.70
C TRP A 34 0.48 -5.45 17.18
N ALA A 35 0.36 -5.97 18.39
CA ALA A 35 1.33 -6.90 18.99
C ALA A 35 1.18 -8.34 18.51
N SER A 36 0.14 -8.65 17.71
CA SER A 36 -0.11 -10.02 17.25
C SER A 36 0.96 -10.49 16.25
N PRO A 37 1.27 -11.80 16.23
CA PRO A 37 2.23 -12.36 15.26
C PRO A 37 1.74 -12.19 13.82
N ALA A 38 0.42 -12.26 13.59
CA ALA A 38 -0.17 -12.04 12.27
C ALA A 38 0.08 -10.61 11.75
N CYS A 39 -0.08 -9.61 12.62
CA CYS A 39 0.26 -8.23 12.28
C CYS A 39 1.76 -8.06 11.98
N GLN A 40 2.64 -8.67 12.79
CA GLN A 40 4.08 -8.60 12.53
C GLN A 40 4.46 -9.22 11.18
N GLN A 41 3.82 -10.33 10.81
CA GLN A 41 4.05 -10.97 9.52
C GLN A 41 3.54 -10.13 8.35
N ALA A 42 2.35 -9.55 8.46
CA ALA A 42 1.78 -8.66 7.44
C ALA A 42 2.69 -7.44 7.21
N ARG A 43 3.20 -6.84 8.30
CA ARG A 43 4.15 -5.72 8.23
C ARG A 43 5.46 -6.07 7.56
N ARG A 44 6.02 -7.25 7.89
CA ARG A 44 7.22 -7.75 7.21
C ARG A 44 6.96 -7.94 5.72
N ALA A 45 5.86 -8.57 5.34
CA ALA A 45 5.51 -8.81 3.93
C ALA A 45 5.37 -7.50 3.14
N ALA A 46 4.74 -6.49 3.74
CA ALA A 46 4.63 -5.15 3.17
C ALA A 46 5.98 -4.44 3.04
N SER A 47 6.85 -4.52 4.05
CA SER A 47 8.21 -3.97 3.98
C SER A 47 9.08 -4.68 2.93
N ASP A 48 8.95 -6.01 2.81
CA ASP A 48 9.67 -6.82 1.83
C ASP A 48 9.22 -6.49 0.40
N TYR A 49 7.92 -6.23 0.20
CA TYR A 49 7.39 -5.78 -1.08
C TYR A 49 7.94 -4.39 -1.45
N GLU A 50 7.95 -3.44 -0.51
CA GLU A 50 8.49 -2.11 -0.75
C GLU A 50 9.99 -2.15 -1.11
N ALA A 51 10.77 -3.00 -0.42
CA ALA A 51 12.18 -3.22 -0.75
C ALA A 51 12.35 -3.74 -2.19
N ARG A 52 11.59 -4.76 -2.59
CA ARG A 52 11.61 -5.30 -3.96
C ARG A 52 11.20 -4.27 -5.01
N GLU A 53 10.22 -3.43 -4.71
CA GLU A 53 9.77 -2.38 -5.61
C GLU A 53 10.86 -1.30 -5.82
N LYS A 54 11.65 -0.99 -4.77
CA LYS A 54 12.80 -0.09 -4.86
C LYS A 54 13.98 -0.72 -5.62
N GLU A 55 14.19 -2.02 -5.50
CA GLU A 55 15.23 -2.78 -6.22
C GLU A 55 14.95 -2.91 -7.71
N HIS A 56 13.67 -2.92 -8.10
CA HIS A 56 13.22 -2.92 -9.49
C HIS A 56 12.65 -1.56 -9.86
N PRO A 57 13.47 -0.50 -10.05
CA PRO A 57 12.97 0.75 -10.56
C PRO A 57 12.47 0.51 -11.99
N GLY A 58 11.20 0.20 -12.17
CA GLY A 58 10.53 0.09 -13.48
C GLY A 58 10.68 1.36 -14.33
N TRP A 59 11.08 2.46 -13.68
CA TRP A 59 11.56 3.69 -14.31
C TRP A 59 12.83 3.54 -15.16
N GLY A 60 13.78 2.70 -14.77
CA GLY A 60 15.04 2.51 -15.50
C GLY A 60 14.83 1.83 -16.86
N PHE A 61 13.99 0.80 -16.90
CA PHE A 61 13.68 0.07 -18.13
C PHE A 61 12.78 0.85 -19.10
N GLY A 62 11.86 1.66 -18.59
CA GLY A 62 10.98 2.50 -19.41
C GLY A 62 11.71 3.62 -20.16
N VAL A 63 12.80 4.14 -19.57
CA VAL A 63 13.69 5.11 -20.24
C VAL A 63 14.60 4.41 -21.25
N LEU A 64 15.08 3.20 -20.93
CA LEU A 64 15.95 2.40 -21.82
C LEU A 64 15.26 1.96 -23.12
N LEU A 65 13.96 1.65 -23.07
CA LEU A 65 13.20 1.15 -24.22
C LEU A 65 12.52 2.27 -25.06
N GLY A 66 12.75 3.53 -24.71
CA GLY A 66 12.31 4.70 -25.48
C GLY A 66 10.82 5.04 -25.33
N PRO A 67 10.32 6.03 -26.10
CA PRO A 67 8.96 6.56 -25.92
C PRO A 67 7.84 5.53 -26.16
N TYR A 68 8.11 4.47 -26.93
CA TYR A 68 7.12 3.43 -27.24
C TYR A 68 6.78 2.53 -26.03
N SER A 69 7.65 2.45 -25.02
CA SER A 69 7.38 1.69 -23.79
C SER A 69 6.58 2.45 -22.73
N MET A 70 6.24 3.73 -22.97
CA MET A 70 5.46 4.55 -22.01
C MET A 70 4.14 3.88 -21.57
N GLY A 71 3.41 3.26 -22.50
CA GLY A 71 2.17 2.55 -22.18
C GLY A 71 2.39 1.33 -21.28
N LEU A 72 3.50 0.61 -21.50
CA LEU A 72 3.87 -0.54 -20.67
C LEU A 72 4.26 -0.11 -19.26
N VAL A 73 5.02 0.99 -19.14
CA VAL A 73 5.40 1.58 -17.84
C VAL A 73 4.17 2.05 -17.07
N ALA A 74 3.20 2.66 -17.75
CA ALA A 74 1.94 3.07 -17.13
C ALA A 74 1.15 1.85 -16.59
N ALA A 75 1.06 0.78 -17.38
CA ALA A 75 0.40 -0.46 -16.95
C ALA A 75 1.12 -1.13 -15.77
N ILE A 76 2.46 -1.17 -15.78
CA ILE A 76 3.27 -1.71 -14.68
C ILE A 76 3.04 -0.91 -13.40
N LYS A 77 3.07 0.43 -13.48
CA LYS A 77 2.79 1.29 -12.32
C LYS A 77 1.38 1.09 -11.79
N GLU A 78 0.37 0.95 -12.66
CA GLU A 78 -0.99 0.67 -12.22
C GLU A 78 -1.08 -0.67 -11.47
N HIS A 79 -0.37 -1.69 -11.97
CA HIS A 79 -0.28 -2.98 -11.30
C HIS A 79 0.43 -2.90 -9.94
N GLU A 80 1.56 -2.19 -9.84
CA GLU A 80 2.28 -1.94 -8.58
C GLU A 80 1.38 -1.20 -7.58
N GLN A 81 0.64 -0.18 -8.01
CA GLN A 81 -0.31 0.53 -7.14
C GLN A 81 -1.40 -0.40 -6.60
N LYS A 82 -1.90 -1.34 -7.40
CA LYS A 82 -2.86 -2.37 -6.94
C LYS A 82 -2.23 -3.27 -5.88
N GLN A 83 -1.01 -3.74 -6.10
CA GLN A 83 -0.29 -4.56 -5.12
C GLN A 83 -0.08 -3.82 -3.80
N ARG A 84 0.33 -2.54 -3.83
CA ARG A 84 0.45 -1.70 -2.63
C ARG A 84 -0.84 -1.65 -1.82
N LYS A 85 -1.99 -1.50 -2.47
CA LYS A 85 -3.30 -1.50 -1.81
C LYS A 85 -3.64 -2.84 -1.17
N LEU A 86 -3.26 -3.96 -1.80
CA LEU A 86 -3.48 -5.30 -1.23
C LEU A 86 -2.67 -5.49 0.06
N PHE A 87 -1.39 -5.11 0.05
CA PHE A 87 -0.56 -5.17 1.26
C PHE A 87 -1.07 -4.23 2.35
N ALA A 88 -1.42 -2.98 2.01
CA ALA A 88 -2.00 -2.04 2.98
C ALA A 88 -3.31 -2.57 3.60
N ARG A 89 -4.16 -3.21 2.81
CA ARG A 89 -5.38 -3.87 3.29
C ARG A 89 -5.06 -5.04 4.22
N GLU A 90 -4.14 -5.90 3.83
CA GLU A 90 -3.75 -7.06 4.64
C GLU A 90 -3.21 -6.61 5.99
N VAL A 91 -2.32 -5.63 5.99
CA VAL A 91 -1.83 -4.98 7.21
C VAL A 91 -3.00 -4.42 8.01
N HIS A 92 -3.92 -3.65 7.43
CA HIS A 92 -5.07 -3.12 8.16
C HIS A 92 -5.89 -4.23 8.83
N LEU A 93 -6.20 -5.28 8.08
CA LEU A 93 -7.00 -6.41 8.56
C LEU A 93 -6.30 -7.19 9.67
N GLN A 94 -4.97 -7.27 9.66
CA GLN A 94 -4.21 -8.02 10.67
C GLN A 94 -3.81 -7.17 11.87
N CYS A 95 -3.53 -5.88 11.66
CA CYS A 95 -2.98 -4.97 12.67
C CYS A 95 -4.00 -4.07 13.35
N SER A 96 -5.19 -3.91 12.75
CA SER A 96 -6.23 -3.01 13.25
C SER A 96 -7.56 -3.72 13.45
N SER A 97 -8.28 -3.26 14.46
CA SER A 97 -9.67 -3.61 14.72
C SER A 97 -10.67 -2.63 14.10
N LEU A 98 -10.17 -1.51 13.55
CA LEU A 98 -10.98 -0.48 12.91
C LEU A 98 -11.59 -0.99 11.59
N PRO A 99 -12.78 -0.49 11.19
CA PRO A 99 -13.36 -0.83 9.91
C PRO A 99 -12.39 -0.49 8.77
N LEU A 100 -12.36 -1.35 7.75
CA LEU A 100 -11.49 -1.15 6.59
C LEU A 100 -11.87 0.18 5.91
N PRO A 101 -10.92 1.06 5.55
CA PRO A 101 -11.19 2.29 4.81
C PRO A 101 -11.82 1.99 3.43
N LYS A 102 -12.69 2.86 2.93
CA LYS A 102 -13.40 2.65 1.65
C LYS A 102 -12.44 2.54 0.47
N GLU A 103 -11.31 3.21 0.58
CA GLU A 103 -10.20 3.24 -0.37
C GLU A 103 -9.52 1.88 -0.52
N LEU A 104 -9.56 1.03 0.51
CA LEU A 104 -9.00 -0.32 0.52
C LEU A 104 -10.06 -1.42 0.27
N GLN A 105 -11.34 -1.06 0.29
CA GLN A 105 -12.46 -1.99 0.04
C GLN A 105 -12.69 -2.26 -1.46
N GLY A 106 -12.38 -1.31 -2.34
CA GLY A 106 -12.87 -1.29 -3.72
C GLY A 106 -12.09 -2.09 -4.78
N ASP A 107 -10.84 -2.47 -4.53
CA ASP A 107 -9.94 -2.99 -5.59
C ASP A 107 -9.80 -4.53 -5.60
N LEU A 108 -10.91 -5.28 -5.42
CA LEU A 108 -10.95 -6.75 -5.54
C LEU A 108 -11.29 -7.26 -6.95
N ASN A 109 -11.30 -6.41 -7.97
CA ASN A 109 -11.43 -6.90 -9.34
C ASN A 109 -10.01 -7.07 -9.92
N PRO A 110 -9.46 -8.30 -9.99
CA PRO A 110 -8.31 -8.57 -10.84
C PRO A 110 -8.80 -8.43 -12.27
N GLY A 111 -8.80 -7.19 -12.77
CA GLY A 111 -8.83 -6.92 -14.19
C GLY A 111 -7.52 -7.42 -14.78
N VAL A 112 -7.38 -8.74 -14.88
CA VAL A 112 -6.56 -9.38 -15.88
C VAL A 112 -7.43 -9.30 -17.13
N PRO A 113 -7.23 -8.32 -18.04
CA PRO A 113 -7.75 -8.52 -19.38
C PRO A 113 -7.10 -9.82 -19.87
N PRO A 114 -7.88 -10.81 -20.35
CA PRO A 114 -7.28 -12.00 -20.93
C PRO A 114 -6.39 -11.54 -22.07
N THR A 115 -5.08 -11.72 -21.91
CA THR A 115 -4.12 -11.50 -22.99
C THR A 115 -4.39 -12.55 -24.05
N LYS A 116 -5.32 -12.23 -24.95
CA LYS A 116 -5.58 -12.97 -26.17
C LYS A 116 -4.47 -12.59 -27.14
N TYR A 117 -3.31 -13.23 -27.02
CA TYR A 117 -2.32 -13.20 -28.09
C TYR A 117 -2.79 -14.16 -29.20
N PRO A 118 -2.64 -13.76 -30.49
CA PRO A 118 -3.02 -14.58 -31.64
C PRO A 118 -2.15 -15.82 -31.79
#